data_AF-A0A1J4KDI7-F1
#
_entry.id   AF-A0A1J4KDI7-F1
#
_cell.length_a   1.000
_cell.length_b   1.000
_cell.length_c   1.000
_cell.angle_alpha   90.00
_cell.angle_beta   90.00
_cell.angle_gamma   90.00
#
_symmetry.space_group_name_H-M   'P 1'
#
loop_
_entity.id
_entity.type
_entity.pdbx_description
1 polymer ?
#
loop_
_entity_poly.entity_id
_entity_poly.type
_entity_poly.pdbx_seq_one_letter_code
_entity_poly.pdbx_strand_id
1 'polypeptide(L)'
;MNEDHEIQLEISVIDLLFELEKRAPKDIFDELISLLDINNKTNLWIIGRNLYHVCYGRPNLILELCDIAVRVKAVVDDKLEWSTALSISIITESEFMSCAPHESVFFYGFLCYFDVVDPTKRFLTIYKIFQGSSQFVQETIIIKTLIPLILSCYNIFKTKFPEFLQDIQRILKSNYSELFEELDNFISLNCDLKNIIPFVISKKIQNPNNKNSNYVNETNDIDAKIDNDMSENNLNDRKILSESHYLHVIIAEDDVDSLQRVVSKENFSIDTRVDISLLCCSELLVNKPTILLLSAFYGAIRCFKFLFLNHASVFNEDLSDTSNTIATYAVAGGNIEIIRILIQENIIFTEAFFSSISFHRNDLFYWFLDQNICHINQLSKDEMSSMHFAAESNNLEIALFLVESGVVFNFTTNYYVSDNETPLDLACTYDCIGIVRIICHSYPKIPKVSFVAGLLQAISSNSVEVFKFLIEFCKPMLEHKDVENMKDTHQKSVAQFSDSHDILNILNELDI
;
A
#
# COMPACT_ATOMS: atom_id res chain seq x y z
N MET A 1 17.54 20.83 7.26
CA MET A 1 17.77 20.71 8.72
C MET A 1 19.04 19.86 8.91
N ASN A 2 19.39 19.41 10.12
CA ASN A 2 20.33 18.28 10.25
C ASN A 2 19.66 17.04 9.63
N GLU A 3 20.35 16.26 8.79
CA GLU A 3 19.72 15.16 8.04
C GLU A 3 19.16 14.06 8.95
N ASP A 4 19.83 13.79 10.07
CA ASP A 4 19.34 12.92 11.13
C ASP A 4 17.98 13.40 11.67
N HIS A 5 17.75 14.71 11.70
CA HIS A 5 16.48 15.27 12.16
C HIS A 5 15.35 15.04 11.16
N GLU A 6 15.63 15.04 9.84
CA GLU A 6 14.63 14.76 8.81
C GLU A 6 14.21 13.28 8.82
N ILE A 7 15.16 12.35 9.00
CA ILE A 7 14.87 10.91 9.13
C ILE A 7 14.05 10.63 10.39
N GLN A 8 14.46 11.19 11.54
CA GLN A 8 13.74 10.98 12.80
C GLN A 8 12.34 11.61 12.79
N LEU A 9 12.17 12.73 12.09
CA LEU A 9 10.87 13.35 11.87
C LEU A 9 9.97 12.45 11.02
N GLU A 10 10.48 11.88 9.93
CA GLU A 10 9.73 10.96 9.08
C GLU A 10 9.31 9.70 9.86
N ILE A 11 10.20 9.11 10.65
CA ILE A 11 9.87 7.99 11.56
C ILE A 11 8.74 8.38 12.51
N SER A 12 8.84 9.56 13.14
CA SER A 12 7.80 10.03 14.08
C SER A 12 6.43 10.18 13.41
N VAL A 13 6.40 10.58 12.12
CA VAL A 13 5.16 10.67 11.34
C VAL A 13 4.60 9.29 11.05
N ILE A 14 5.44 8.34 10.62
CA ILE A 14 5.04 6.97 10.32
C ILE A 14 4.46 6.30 11.59
N ASP A 15 5.16 6.40 12.72
CA ASP A 15 4.73 5.85 14.00
C ASP A 15 3.38 6.42 14.44
N LEU A 16 3.22 7.74 14.31
CA LEU A 16 1.98 8.42 14.66
C LEU A 16 0.81 8.00 13.75
N LEU A 17 1.07 7.75 12.46
CA LEU A 17 0.06 7.21 11.55
C LEU A 17 -0.30 5.75 11.90
N PHE A 18 0.64 4.91 12.34
CA PHE A 18 0.32 3.54 12.78
C PHE A 18 -0.54 3.51 14.05
N GLU A 19 -0.51 4.55 14.88
CA GLU A 19 -1.38 4.68 16.05
C GLU A 19 -2.87 4.87 15.69
N LEU A 20 -3.22 5.04 14.41
CA LEU A 20 -4.61 4.94 13.92
C LEU A 20 -5.25 3.56 14.21
N GLU A 21 -4.46 2.53 14.48
CA GLU A 21 -4.99 1.24 14.95
C GLU A 21 -5.70 1.34 16.32
N LYS A 22 -5.37 2.37 17.12
CA LYS A 22 -5.75 2.51 18.54
C LYS A 22 -6.34 3.88 18.89
N ARG A 23 -6.19 4.90 18.04
CA ARG A 23 -6.60 6.29 18.29
C ARG A 23 -7.45 6.81 17.15
N ALA A 24 -8.30 7.80 17.43
CA ALA A 24 -9.15 8.39 16.39
C ALA A 24 -8.32 9.24 15.41
N PRO A 25 -8.68 9.30 14.11
CA PRO A 25 -7.97 10.11 13.13
C PRO A 25 -7.81 11.58 13.53
N LYS A 26 -8.81 12.17 14.19
CA LYS A 26 -8.73 13.55 14.68
C LYS A 26 -7.58 13.78 15.67
N ASP A 27 -7.41 12.88 16.64
CA ASP A 27 -6.35 13.00 17.65
C ASP A 27 -4.96 12.86 17.02
N ILE A 28 -4.83 11.99 16.03
CA ILE A 28 -3.61 11.78 15.26
C ILE A 28 -3.29 13.01 14.39
N PHE A 29 -4.32 13.58 13.73
CA PHE A 29 -4.19 14.78 12.93
C PHE A 29 -3.74 16.00 13.77
N ASP A 30 -4.35 16.23 14.93
CA ASP A 30 -4.00 17.35 15.81
C ASP A 30 -2.53 17.26 16.28
N GLU A 31 -2.04 16.04 16.52
CA GLU A 31 -0.64 15.80 16.88
C GLU A 31 0.30 15.97 15.66
N LEU A 32 -0.09 15.51 14.46
CA LEU A 32 0.67 15.70 13.23
C LEU A 32 0.91 17.19 12.92
N ILE A 33 -0.11 18.03 13.02
CA ILE A 33 0.02 19.47 12.76
C ILE A 33 0.75 20.23 13.88
N SER A 34 0.91 19.61 15.06
CA SER A 34 1.75 20.13 16.14
C SER A 34 3.23 19.78 15.93
N LEU A 35 3.49 18.63 15.29
CA LEU A 35 4.81 18.13 14.95
C LEU A 35 5.38 18.82 13.69
N LEU A 36 4.51 19.14 12.74
CA LEU A 36 4.88 19.63 11.41
C LEU A 36 4.20 20.96 11.08
N ASP A 37 4.97 21.89 10.52
CA ASP A 37 4.38 23.05 9.84
C ASP A 37 3.77 22.62 8.50
N ILE A 38 2.44 22.51 8.47
CA ILE A 38 1.65 22.18 7.27
C ILE A 38 1.70 23.26 6.18
N ASN A 39 2.31 24.42 6.41
CA ASN A 39 2.53 25.39 5.34
C ASN A 39 3.88 25.18 4.63
N ASN A 40 4.67 24.22 5.10
CA ASN A 40 5.94 23.85 4.49
C ASN A 40 5.74 22.71 3.47
N LYS A 41 6.13 22.94 2.21
CA LYS A 41 5.98 21.96 1.11
C LYS A 41 6.67 20.61 1.40
N THR A 42 7.84 20.60 2.04
CA THR A 42 8.56 19.37 2.38
C THR A 42 7.84 18.58 3.47
N ASN A 43 7.36 19.25 4.53
CA ASN A 43 6.57 18.59 5.57
C ASN A 43 5.28 18.00 5.00
N LEU A 44 4.63 18.74 4.10
CA LEU A 44 3.45 18.26 3.41
C LEU A 44 3.74 17.01 2.57
N TRP A 45 4.85 17.03 1.84
CA TRP A 45 5.31 15.87 1.09
C TRP A 45 5.56 14.65 2.00
N ILE A 46 6.21 14.84 3.15
CA ILE A 46 6.47 13.76 4.13
C ILE A 46 5.15 13.12 4.59
N ILE A 47 4.14 13.93 4.95
CA ILE A 47 2.85 13.38 5.37
C ILE A 47 2.19 12.63 4.19
N GLY A 48 2.06 13.28 3.03
CA GLY A 48 1.35 12.71 1.88
C GLY A 48 1.97 11.40 1.38
N ARG A 49 3.30 11.34 1.29
CA ARG A 49 4.01 10.13 0.84
C ARG A 49 3.87 9.00 1.86
N ASN A 50 3.97 9.31 3.15
CA ASN A 50 3.86 8.29 4.20
C ASN A 50 2.43 7.78 4.43
N LEU A 51 1.39 8.50 3.99
CA LEU A 51 0.04 7.91 3.91
C LEU A 51 0.01 6.67 2.99
N TYR A 52 0.73 6.67 1.86
CA TYR A 52 0.83 5.51 0.98
C TYR A 52 1.65 4.38 1.59
N HIS A 53 2.81 4.68 2.17
CA HIS A 53 3.67 3.66 2.76
C HIS A 53 3.00 2.99 3.97
N VAL A 54 2.32 3.77 4.81
CA VAL A 54 1.51 3.24 5.92
C VAL A 54 0.33 2.43 5.40
N CYS A 55 -0.34 2.88 4.33
CA CYS A 55 -1.40 2.10 3.68
C CYS A 55 -0.89 0.75 3.17
N TYR A 56 0.27 0.72 2.52
CA TYR A 56 0.90 -0.52 2.06
C TYR A 56 1.16 -1.46 3.23
N GLY A 57 1.72 -0.96 4.33
CA GLY A 57 2.00 -1.78 5.52
C GLY A 57 0.77 -2.17 6.34
N ARG A 58 -0.31 -1.38 6.26
CA ARG A 58 -1.58 -1.56 6.99
C ARG A 58 -2.79 -1.25 6.10
N PRO A 59 -3.16 -2.16 5.18
CA PRO A 59 -4.29 -1.94 4.29
C PRO A 59 -5.65 -1.81 5.01
N ASN A 60 -5.71 -2.25 6.27
CA ASN A 60 -6.88 -2.09 7.14
C ASN A 60 -7.07 -0.66 7.68
N LEU A 61 -6.11 0.25 7.49
CA LEU A 61 -6.18 1.65 7.93
C LEU A 61 -6.60 2.62 6.80
N ILE A 62 -6.95 2.11 5.61
CA ILE A 62 -7.20 2.94 4.41
C ILE A 62 -8.20 4.08 4.65
N LEU A 63 -9.26 3.83 5.43
CA LEU A 63 -10.29 4.84 5.68
C LEU A 63 -9.83 5.87 6.70
N GLU A 64 -9.16 5.43 7.77
CA GLU A 64 -8.54 6.30 8.75
C GLU A 64 -7.49 7.22 8.11
N LEU A 65 -6.69 6.69 7.18
CA LEU A 65 -5.72 7.46 6.40
C LEU A 65 -6.41 8.46 5.45
N CYS A 66 -7.57 8.11 4.88
CA CYS A 66 -8.37 9.03 4.08
C CYS A 66 -8.91 10.18 4.93
N ASP A 67 -9.36 9.91 6.16
CA ASP A 67 -9.80 10.96 7.09
C ASP A 67 -8.65 11.94 7.37
N ILE A 68 -7.44 11.44 7.67
CA ILE A 68 -6.25 12.29 7.79
C ILE A 68 -6.05 13.14 6.53
N ALA A 69 -6.11 12.55 5.34
CA ALA A 69 -5.92 13.27 4.09
C ALA A 69 -6.98 14.36 3.86
N VAL A 70 -8.25 14.10 4.21
CA VAL A 70 -9.35 15.07 4.14
C VAL A 70 -9.12 16.23 5.11
N ARG A 71 -8.70 15.94 6.34
CA ARG A 71 -8.38 16.96 7.35
C ARG A 71 -7.21 17.83 6.91
N VAL A 72 -6.15 17.22 6.36
CA VAL A 72 -5.02 17.97 5.80
C VAL A 72 -5.47 18.86 4.64
N LYS A 73 -6.24 18.33 3.67
CA LYS A 73 -6.76 19.13 2.55
C LYS A 73 -7.60 20.33 3.04
N ALA A 74 -8.33 20.18 4.15
CA ALA A 74 -9.17 21.25 4.69
C ALA A 74 -8.38 22.44 5.27
N VAL A 75 -7.10 22.25 5.63
CA VAL A 75 -6.28 23.28 6.30
C VAL A 75 -5.10 23.79 5.47
N VAL A 76 -4.70 23.06 4.43
CA VAL A 76 -3.58 23.44 3.55
C VAL A 76 -3.95 24.61 2.65
N ASP A 77 -3.02 25.55 2.44
CA ASP A 77 -3.17 26.63 1.46
C ASP A 77 -3.31 26.03 0.04
N ASP A 78 -4.37 26.40 -0.68
CA ASP A 78 -4.64 25.98 -2.06
C ASP A 78 -3.42 26.14 -3.00
N LYS A 79 -2.51 27.07 -2.69
CA LYS A 79 -1.28 27.32 -3.47
C LYS A 79 -0.18 26.28 -3.29
N LEU A 80 -0.23 25.44 -2.25
CA LEU A 80 0.84 24.50 -1.93
C LEU A 80 0.79 23.20 -2.76
N GLU A 81 -0.21 23.03 -3.63
CA GLU A 81 -0.35 21.88 -4.56
C GLU A 81 0.02 20.52 -3.92
N TRP A 82 -0.61 20.22 -2.77
CA TRP A 82 -0.42 18.97 -2.01
C TRP A 82 -0.66 17.70 -2.85
N SER A 83 -1.39 17.79 -3.97
CA SER A 83 -1.66 16.68 -4.89
C SER A 83 -0.39 16.00 -5.43
N THR A 84 0.73 16.72 -5.47
CA THR A 84 2.04 16.19 -5.87
C THR A 84 2.53 15.10 -4.92
N ALA A 85 2.41 15.33 -3.60
CA ALA A 85 2.74 14.35 -2.56
C ALA A 85 1.83 13.12 -2.60
N LEU A 86 0.61 13.29 -3.11
CA LEU A 86 -0.34 12.21 -3.28
C LEU A 86 -0.27 11.53 -4.66
N SER A 87 0.75 11.86 -5.46
CA SER A 87 0.93 11.28 -6.77
C SER A 87 1.57 9.90 -6.68
N ILE A 88 0.88 8.89 -7.21
CA ILE A 88 1.43 7.57 -7.45
C ILE A 88 1.43 7.28 -8.95
N SER A 89 2.47 6.58 -9.42
CA SER A 89 2.46 6.03 -10.77
C SER A 89 1.56 4.81 -10.79
N ILE A 90 0.43 4.90 -11.49
CA ILE A 90 -0.55 3.81 -11.50
C ILE A 90 -0.12 2.69 -12.46
N ILE A 91 0.39 3.04 -13.64
CA ILE A 91 0.93 2.11 -14.65
C ILE A 91 2.12 2.79 -15.30
N THR A 92 3.35 2.30 -15.16
CA THR A 92 4.51 2.76 -15.95
C THR A 92 4.76 1.82 -17.13
N GLU A 93 4.90 2.39 -18.33
CA GLU A 93 5.42 1.66 -19.49
C GLU A 93 6.93 1.93 -19.64
N SER A 94 7.75 0.91 -19.36
CA SER A 94 9.18 0.88 -19.69
C SER A 94 9.43 -0.22 -20.74
N GLU A 95 10.55 -0.95 -20.68
CA GLU A 95 10.69 -2.23 -21.41
C GLU A 95 9.66 -3.28 -20.94
N PHE A 96 9.16 -3.13 -19.69
CA PHE A 96 8.06 -3.90 -19.10
C PHE A 96 7.01 -2.97 -18.46
N MET A 97 5.77 -3.46 -18.31
CA MET A 97 4.71 -2.74 -17.62
C MET A 97 4.82 -3.00 -16.11
N SER A 98 4.95 -1.93 -15.33
CA SER A 98 4.88 -1.97 -13.87
C SER A 98 3.67 -1.17 -13.37
N CYS A 99 3.09 -1.57 -12.24
CA CYS A 99 1.93 -0.92 -11.63
C CYS A 99 2.27 -0.56 -10.18
N ALA A 100 1.66 0.50 -9.64
CA ALA A 100 1.74 0.75 -8.20
C ALA A 100 1.20 -0.45 -7.41
N PRO A 101 1.67 -0.64 -6.16
CA PRO A 101 1.13 -1.67 -5.27
C PRO A 101 -0.39 -1.58 -5.16
N HIS A 102 -1.05 -2.73 -5.10
CA HIS A 102 -2.51 -2.85 -5.11
C HIS A 102 -3.17 -2.02 -4.00
N GLU A 103 -2.56 -2.04 -2.81
CA GLU A 103 -2.92 -1.27 -1.62
C GLU A 103 -2.92 0.23 -1.90
N SER A 104 -1.86 0.71 -2.55
CA SER A 104 -1.70 2.13 -2.88
C SER A 104 -2.73 2.59 -3.92
N VAL A 105 -3.02 1.76 -4.92
CA VAL A 105 -4.05 2.06 -5.92
C VAL A 105 -5.45 2.08 -5.28
N PHE A 106 -5.71 1.16 -4.35
CA PHE A 106 -6.94 1.11 -3.58
C PHE A 106 -7.13 2.41 -2.76
N PHE A 107 -6.11 2.81 -2.00
CA PHE A 107 -6.12 4.05 -1.23
C PHE A 107 -6.28 5.30 -2.11
N TYR A 108 -5.55 5.37 -3.23
CA TYR A 108 -5.71 6.44 -4.21
C TYR A 108 -7.16 6.57 -4.69
N GLY A 109 -7.81 5.43 -4.93
CA GLY A 109 -9.22 5.40 -5.27
C GLY A 109 -10.11 6.08 -4.23
N PHE A 110 -9.90 5.84 -2.94
CA PHE A 110 -10.67 6.50 -1.87
C PHE A 110 -10.32 7.98 -1.72
N LEU A 111 -9.06 8.36 -1.94
CA LEU A 111 -8.69 9.78 -2.01
C LEU A 111 -9.49 10.50 -3.10
N CYS A 112 -9.74 9.85 -4.25
CA CYS A 112 -10.62 10.40 -5.29
C CYS A 112 -12.09 10.43 -4.87
N TYR A 113 -12.57 9.41 -4.15
CA TYR A 113 -13.95 9.36 -3.63
C TYR A 113 -14.24 10.55 -2.70
N PHE A 114 -13.30 10.86 -1.79
CA PHE A 114 -13.39 11.98 -0.85
C PHE A 114 -12.97 13.33 -1.46
N ASP A 115 -12.87 13.41 -2.79
CA ASP A 115 -12.43 14.60 -3.54
C ASP A 115 -11.03 15.09 -3.17
N VAL A 116 -10.22 14.34 -2.44
CA VAL A 116 -8.85 14.75 -2.06
C VAL A 116 -7.94 14.91 -3.27
N VAL A 117 -8.08 14.02 -4.27
CA VAL A 117 -7.32 14.06 -5.53
C VAL A 117 -8.25 13.95 -6.74
N ASP A 118 -8.01 14.77 -7.78
CA ASP A 118 -8.71 14.65 -9.07
C ASP A 118 -8.02 13.61 -9.98
N PRO A 119 -8.68 12.48 -10.30
CA PRO A 119 -8.09 11.46 -11.15
C PRO A 119 -8.19 11.73 -12.65
N THR A 120 -8.86 12.81 -13.08
CA THR A 120 -9.27 13.00 -14.48
C THR A 120 -8.10 12.87 -15.48
N LYS A 121 -6.99 13.57 -15.23
CA LYS A 121 -5.81 13.50 -16.11
C LYS A 121 -5.20 12.10 -16.14
N ARG A 122 -5.10 11.43 -14.99
CA ARG A 122 -4.52 10.08 -14.89
C ARG A 122 -5.39 9.04 -15.59
N PHE A 123 -6.71 9.09 -15.39
CA PHE A 123 -7.63 8.16 -16.04
C PHE A 123 -7.65 8.32 -17.57
N LEU A 124 -7.49 9.55 -18.07
CA LEU A 124 -7.30 9.78 -19.52
C LEU A 124 -6.03 9.08 -20.04
N THR A 125 -4.93 9.15 -19.30
CA THR A 125 -3.69 8.48 -19.70
C THR A 125 -3.80 6.97 -19.62
N ILE A 126 -4.34 6.44 -18.51
CA ILE A 126 -4.59 5.00 -18.35
C ILE A 126 -5.48 4.48 -19.48
N TYR A 127 -6.54 5.19 -19.83
CA TYR A 127 -7.44 4.77 -20.90
C TYR A 127 -6.74 4.73 -22.27
N LYS A 128 -5.86 5.70 -22.56
CA LYS A 128 -5.05 5.68 -23.80
C LYS A 128 -4.12 4.48 -23.86
N ILE A 129 -3.41 4.19 -22.77
CA ILE A 129 -2.53 3.02 -22.63
C ILE A 129 -3.36 1.74 -22.83
N PHE A 130 -4.48 1.65 -22.13
CA PHE A 130 -5.38 0.50 -22.17
C PHE A 130 -5.88 0.21 -23.59
N GLN A 131 -6.30 1.23 -24.34
CA GLN A 131 -6.76 1.06 -25.74
C GLN A 131 -5.65 0.62 -26.70
N GLY A 132 -4.40 1.04 -26.46
CA GLY A 132 -3.24 0.67 -27.28
C GLY A 132 -2.61 -0.67 -26.92
N SER A 133 -3.00 -1.26 -25.80
CA SER A 133 -2.38 -2.43 -25.19
C SER A 133 -2.87 -3.76 -25.79
N SER A 134 -2.04 -4.80 -25.66
CA SER A 134 -2.46 -6.18 -25.95
C SER A 134 -3.50 -6.66 -24.93
N GLN A 135 -4.26 -7.71 -25.24
CA GLN A 135 -5.28 -8.26 -24.33
C GLN A 135 -4.68 -8.68 -22.98
N PHE A 136 -3.51 -9.30 -22.98
CA PHE A 136 -2.81 -9.71 -21.75
C PHE A 136 -2.46 -8.50 -20.85
N VAL A 137 -2.01 -7.41 -21.48
CA VAL A 137 -1.69 -6.15 -20.79
C VAL A 137 -2.97 -5.51 -20.24
N GLN A 138 -4.05 -5.49 -21.01
CA GLN A 138 -5.37 -5.02 -20.54
C GLN A 138 -5.88 -5.80 -19.33
N GLU A 139 -5.73 -7.13 -19.33
CA GLU A 139 -6.12 -7.99 -18.21
C GLU A 139 -5.28 -7.67 -16.95
N THR A 140 -3.98 -7.48 -17.11
CA THR A 140 -3.08 -7.09 -16.01
C THR A 140 -3.46 -5.74 -15.42
N ILE A 141 -3.72 -4.73 -16.28
CA ILE A 141 -4.20 -3.40 -15.85
C ILE A 141 -5.52 -3.52 -15.10
N ILE A 142 -6.44 -4.38 -15.57
CA ILE A 142 -7.70 -4.57 -14.87
C ILE A 142 -7.46 -5.09 -13.47
N ILE A 143 -6.71 -6.19 -13.34
CA ILE A 143 -6.51 -6.85 -12.05
C ILE A 143 -5.76 -5.96 -11.07
N LYS A 144 -4.56 -5.49 -11.47
CA LYS A 144 -3.65 -4.78 -10.56
C LYS A 144 -4.03 -3.33 -10.32
N THR A 145 -4.86 -2.73 -11.17
CA THR A 145 -5.15 -1.30 -11.10
C THR A 145 -6.64 -0.99 -11.07
N LEU A 146 -7.41 -1.45 -12.06
CA LEU A 146 -8.79 -0.94 -12.21
C LEU A 146 -9.75 -1.54 -11.20
N ILE A 147 -9.58 -2.80 -10.79
CA ILE A 147 -10.39 -3.41 -9.73
C ILE A 147 -10.34 -2.59 -8.43
N PRO A 148 -9.16 -2.23 -7.88
CA PRO A 148 -9.08 -1.34 -6.73
C PRO A 148 -9.78 0.01 -6.93
N LEU A 149 -9.77 0.56 -8.15
CA LEU A 149 -10.34 1.88 -8.45
C LEU A 149 -11.84 1.86 -8.71
N ILE A 150 -12.41 0.78 -9.24
CA ILE A 150 -13.80 0.76 -9.67
C ILE A 150 -14.72 1.00 -8.48
N LEU A 151 -14.46 0.37 -7.32
CA LEU A 151 -15.30 0.51 -6.14
C LEU A 151 -15.40 1.97 -5.68
N SER A 152 -14.26 2.63 -5.51
CA SER A 152 -14.18 4.00 -4.98
C SER A 152 -14.45 5.08 -6.03
N CYS A 153 -14.13 4.82 -7.30
CA CYS A 153 -14.22 5.81 -8.38
C CYS A 153 -15.36 5.54 -9.36
N TYR A 154 -16.29 4.62 -9.07
CA TYR A 154 -17.37 4.24 -10.00
C TYR A 154 -18.14 5.44 -10.56
N ASN A 155 -18.52 6.40 -9.71
CA ASN A 155 -19.25 7.59 -10.14
C ASN A 155 -18.43 8.44 -11.11
N ILE A 156 -17.10 8.50 -10.93
CA ILE A 156 -16.19 9.22 -11.84
C ILE A 156 -16.13 8.49 -13.18
N PHE A 157 -15.96 7.16 -13.17
CA PHE A 157 -16.00 6.35 -14.41
C PHE A 157 -17.33 6.54 -15.15
N LYS A 158 -18.45 6.40 -14.45
CA LYS A 158 -19.79 6.53 -15.03
C LYS A 158 -20.05 7.89 -15.66
N THR A 159 -19.59 8.97 -15.03
CA THR A 159 -19.88 10.34 -15.47
C THR A 159 -18.88 10.89 -16.47
N LYS A 160 -17.58 10.63 -16.27
CA LYS A 160 -16.50 11.21 -17.09
C LYS A 160 -15.90 10.23 -18.10
N PHE A 161 -15.99 8.92 -17.87
CA PHE A 161 -15.33 7.87 -18.68
C PHE A 161 -16.26 6.69 -19.03
N PRO A 162 -17.46 6.92 -19.59
CA PRO A 162 -18.45 5.87 -19.80
C PRO A 162 -18.01 4.77 -20.78
N GLU A 163 -17.23 5.11 -21.81
CA GLU A 163 -16.67 4.13 -22.74
C GLU A 163 -15.64 3.22 -22.06
N PHE A 164 -14.77 3.80 -21.23
CA PHE A 164 -13.78 3.03 -20.49
C PHE A 164 -14.46 2.06 -19.52
N LEU A 165 -15.52 2.51 -18.83
CA LEU A 165 -16.33 1.64 -17.96
C LEU A 165 -16.96 0.47 -18.74
N GLN A 166 -17.46 0.70 -19.95
CA GLN A 166 -18.03 -0.36 -20.79
C GLN A 166 -16.98 -1.40 -21.20
N ASP A 167 -15.76 -0.96 -21.53
CA ASP A 167 -14.66 -1.86 -21.87
C ASP A 167 -14.24 -2.74 -20.69
N ILE A 168 -14.13 -2.14 -19.50
CA ILE A 168 -13.89 -2.85 -18.24
C ILE A 168 -14.97 -3.92 -18.04
N GLN A 169 -16.24 -3.54 -18.09
CA GLN A 169 -17.38 -4.44 -17.89
C GLN A 169 -17.37 -5.60 -18.90
N ARG A 170 -17.00 -5.34 -20.16
CA ARG A 170 -16.90 -6.37 -21.20
C ARG A 170 -15.83 -7.41 -20.89
N ILE A 171 -14.65 -6.99 -20.42
CA ILE A 171 -13.57 -7.92 -20.08
C ILE A 171 -13.90 -8.68 -18.80
N LEU A 172 -14.43 -8.02 -17.77
CA LEU A 172 -14.90 -8.68 -16.55
C LEU A 172 -15.95 -9.75 -16.88
N LYS A 173 -16.94 -9.44 -17.71
CA LYS A 173 -17.95 -10.42 -18.12
C LYS A 173 -17.38 -11.63 -18.86
N SER A 174 -16.28 -11.44 -19.59
CA SER A 174 -15.67 -12.51 -20.40
C SER A 174 -14.74 -13.41 -19.58
N ASN A 175 -14.01 -12.83 -18.62
CA ASN A 175 -12.89 -13.48 -17.94
C ASN A 175 -13.09 -13.65 -16.42
N TYR A 176 -13.97 -12.85 -15.80
CA TYR A 176 -14.15 -12.73 -14.34
C TYR A 176 -15.65 -12.62 -13.98
N SER A 177 -16.42 -13.67 -14.25
CA SER A 177 -17.88 -13.64 -14.13
C SER A 177 -18.40 -13.28 -12.74
N GLU A 178 -17.75 -13.79 -11.68
CA GLU A 178 -18.15 -13.50 -10.30
C GLU A 178 -17.91 -12.04 -9.92
N LEU A 179 -16.77 -11.48 -10.34
CA LEU A 179 -16.47 -10.08 -10.09
C LEU A 179 -17.37 -9.14 -10.91
N PHE A 180 -17.75 -9.57 -12.12
CA PHE A 180 -18.75 -8.87 -12.92
C PHE A 180 -20.11 -8.85 -12.21
N GLU A 181 -20.54 -9.97 -11.63
CA GLU A 181 -21.76 -10.04 -10.82
C GLU A 181 -21.67 -9.14 -9.57
N GLU A 182 -20.53 -9.15 -8.89
CA GLU A 182 -20.28 -8.29 -7.74
C GLU A 182 -20.41 -6.80 -8.10
N LEU A 183 -19.86 -6.40 -9.26
CA LEU A 183 -19.97 -5.05 -9.80
C LEU A 183 -21.42 -4.71 -10.18
N ASP A 184 -22.15 -5.62 -10.86
CA ASP A 184 -23.56 -5.39 -11.22
C ASP A 184 -24.42 -5.23 -9.97
N ASN A 185 -24.18 -6.05 -8.94
CA ASN A 185 -24.82 -5.92 -7.64
C ASN A 185 -24.47 -4.57 -7.01
N PHE A 186 -23.20 -4.17 -6.96
CA PHE A 186 -22.77 -2.86 -6.45
C PHE A 186 -23.51 -1.69 -7.13
N ILE A 187 -23.66 -1.74 -8.44
CA ILE A 187 -24.36 -0.72 -9.23
C ILE A 187 -25.84 -0.68 -8.86
N SER A 188 -26.48 -1.84 -8.69
CA SER A 188 -27.89 -1.94 -8.30
C SER A 188 -28.19 -1.33 -6.93
N LEU A 189 -27.18 -1.25 -6.07
CA LEU A 189 -27.27 -0.65 -4.74
C LEU A 189 -27.07 0.87 -4.71
N ASN A 190 -27.03 1.51 -5.89
CA ASN A 190 -26.73 2.95 -6.04
C ASN A 190 -25.36 3.36 -5.47
N CYS A 191 -24.39 2.44 -5.42
CA CYS A 191 -23.00 2.71 -5.08
C CYS A 191 -22.77 3.25 -3.65
N ASP A 192 -23.62 2.87 -2.68
CA ASP A 192 -23.45 3.26 -1.29
C ASP A 192 -22.40 2.38 -0.58
N LEU A 193 -21.16 2.88 -0.53
CA LEU A 193 -20.00 2.16 0.04
C LEU A 193 -20.16 1.81 1.52
N LYS A 194 -20.94 2.59 2.28
CA LYS A 194 -21.16 2.36 3.72
C LYS A 194 -21.87 1.05 4.01
N ASN A 195 -22.66 0.56 3.05
CA ASN A 195 -23.41 -0.69 3.19
C ASN A 195 -22.60 -1.93 2.80
N ILE A 196 -21.36 -1.74 2.32
CA ILE A 196 -20.58 -2.76 1.60
C ILE A 196 -19.24 -3.01 2.29
N ILE A 197 -18.52 -1.95 2.69
CA ILE A 197 -17.19 -2.10 3.27
C ILE A 197 -17.31 -2.32 4.79
N PRO A 198 -16.90 -3.49 5.32
CA PRO A 198 -17.02 -3.83 6.75
C PRO A 198 -16.28 -2.83 7.65
N PHE A 199 -15.12 -2.36 7.17
CA PHE A 199 -14.19 -1.50 7.91
C PHE A 199 -14.64 -0.04 8.05
N VAL A 200 -15.71 0.38 7.36
CA VAL A 200 -16.28 1.73 7.53
C VAL A 200 -16.83 1.93 8.95
N ILE A 201 -17.10 0.85 9.70
CA ILE A 201 -17.72 0.95 11.02
C ILE A 201 -17.08 -0.04 12.02
N SER A 202 -16.30 0.53 12.94
CA SER A 202 -16.01 0.04 14.30
C SER A 202 -14.83 -0.93 14.54
N LYS A 203 -13.63 -0.36 14.74
CA LYS A 203 -12.92 -0.68 16.00
C LYS A 203 -13.44 0.26 17.08
N LYS A 204 -14.48 -0.20 17.81
CA LYS A 204 -14.75 0.34 19.15
C LYS A 204 -13.50 0.09 19.98
N ILE A 205 -12.66 1.11 20.12
CA ILE A 205 -11.76 1.21 21.27
C ILE A 205 -12.68 1.21 22.48
N GLN A 206 -12.69 0.12 23.24
CA GLN A 206 -13.21 0.12 24.59
C GLN A 206 -12.34 1.09 25.39
N ASN A 207 -12.74 2.36 25.46
CA ASN A 207 -12.10 3.33 26.32
C ASN A 207 -12.80 3.28 27.69
N PRO A 208 -12.16 2.81 28.78
CA PRO A 208 -12.86 2.62 30.05
C PRO A 208 -13.16 3.92 30.79
N ASN A 209 -12.70 5.10 30.35
CA ASN A 209 -12.92 6.35 31.08
C ASN A 209 -12.84 7.56 30.15
N ASN A 210 -13.93 8.30 29.96
CA ASN A 210 -13.90 9.71 30.34
C ASN A 210 -15.28 10.35 30.45
N LYS A 211 -15.52 10.94 31.62
CA LYS A 211 -16.59 11.92 31.87
C LYS A 211 -16.07 13.30 31.45
N ASN A 212 -16.91 14.04 30.72
CA ASN A 212 -16.98 15.50 30.64
C ASN A 212 -15.69 16.29 30.34
N SER A 213 -15.71 17.00 29.21
CA SER A 213 -15.50 18.46 29.25
C SER A 213 -16.05 19.14 27.99
N ASN A 214 -16.94 20.11 28.22
CA ASN A 214 -17.43 21.07 27.23
C ASN A 214 -16.31 22.02 26.82
N TYR A 215 -16.02 22.13 25.52
CA TYR A 215 -15.55 23.36 24.89
C TYR A 215 -16.14 23.45 23.48
N VAL A 216 -16.75 24.60 23.18
CA VAL A 216 -17.43 24.93 21.94
C VAL A 216 -16.64 26.07 21.29
N ASN A 217 -16.14 25.89 20.06
CA ASN A 217 -16.41 26.79 18.91
C ASN A 217 -15.58 26.47 17.65
N GLU A 218 -16.28 26.51 16.51
CA GLU A 218 -15.86 26.77 15.11
C GLU A 218 -15.24 25.68 14.21
N THR A 219 -15.08 24.41 14.65
CA THR A 219 -14.74 23.27 13.75
C THR A 219 -15.94 22.35 13.42
N ASN A 220 -17.12 22.67 13.92
CA ASN A 220 -18.27 21.75 13.95
C ASN A 220 -18.86 21.38 12.59
N ASP A 221 -18.60 22.14 11.51
CA ASP A 221 -19.20 21.84 10.20
C ASP A 221 -18.45 20.75 9.41
N ILE A 222 -17.15 20.57 9.65
CA ILE A 222 -16.35 19.50 9.01
C ILE A 222 -16.55 18.20 9.77
N ASP A 223 -16.42 18.26 11.11
CA ASP A 223 -16.66 17.11 11.98
C ASP A 223 -18.11 16.61 11.83
N ALA A 224 -19.13 17.48 11.74
CA ALA A 224 -20.52 17.03 11.53
C ALA A 224 -20.82 16.45 10.13
N LYS A 225 -20.03 16.77 9.11
CA LYS A 225 -20.20 16.22 7.75
C LYS A 225 -19.53 14.84 7.63
N ILE A 226 -18.34 14.71 8.20
CA ILE A 226 -17.60 13.45 8.30
C ILE A 226 -18.31 12.49 9.28
N ASP A 227 -18.77 12.98 10.43
CA ASP A 227 -19.52 12.20 11.41
C ASP A 227 -20.91 11.79 10.89
N ASN A 228 -21.64 12.64 10.15
CA ASN A 228 -22.90 12.18 9.52
C ASN A 228 -22.66 11.13 8.43
N ASP A 229 -21.47 11.13 7.80
CA ASP A 229 -21.13 10.09 6.85
C ASP A 229 -20.58 8.81 7.50
N MET A 230 -19.95 8.91 8.68
CA MET A 230 -19.23 7.81 9.34
C MET A 230 -19.91 7.28 10.62
N SER A 231 -20.96 7.94 11.11
CA SER A 231 -21.64 7.58 12.35
C SER A 231 -23.16 7.50 12.19
N GLU A 232 -23.63 6.38 11.65
CA GLU A 232 -24.92 5.75 11.98
C GLU A 232 -25.10 4.53 11.07
N ASN A 233 -25.09 3.30 11.62
CA ASN A 233 -26.19 2.33 11.49
C ASN A 233 -25.85 0.88 11.83
N ASN A 234 -26.93 0.17 12.15
CA ASN A 234 -27.04 -1.22 12.58
C ASN A 234 -26.37 -2.21 11.62
N LEU A 235 -25.66 -3.20 12.19
CA LEU A 235 -25.05 -4.37 11.50
C LEU A 235 -26.00 -5.19 10.61
N ASN A 236 -27.32 -4.93 10.63
CA ASN A 236 -28.35 -5.70 9.93
C ASN A 236 -28.71 -5.19 8.52
N ASP A 237 -28.24 -4.02 8.08
CA ASP A 237 -28.58 -3.45 6.76
C ASP A 237 -27.50 -3.69 5.67
N ARG A 238 -26.45 -4.45 5.97
CA ARG A 238 -25.37 -4.71 5.00
C ARG A 238 -25.82 -5.58 3.85
N LYS A 239 -25.48 -5.16 2.64
CA LYS A 239 -25.86 -5.86 1.41
C LYS A 239 -24.69 -6.68 0.91
N ILE A 240 -24.93 -7.96 0.70
CA ILE A 240 -23.95 -8.91 0.19
C ILE A 240 -23.87 -8.78 -1.33
N LEU A 241 -22.67 -8.55 -1.85
CA LEU A 241 -22.45 -8.43 -3.30
C LEU A 241 -22.17 -9.76 -4.00
N SER A 242 -21.49 -10.67 -3.32
CA SER A 242 -21.09 -12.00 -3.82
C SER A 242 -20.81 -12.93 -2.63
N GLU A 243 -20.65 -14.24 -2.86
CA GLU A 243 -20.21 -15.16 -1.80
C GLU A 243 -18.81 -14.80 -1.29
N SER A 244 -17.89 -14.42 -2.19
CA SER A 244 -16.54 -13.98 -1.84
C SER A 244 -16.54 -12.72 -0.99
N HIS A 245 -17.31 -11.70 -1.38
CA HIS A 245 -17.53 -10.49 -0.59
C HIS A 245 -18.01 -10.82 0.82
N TYR A 246 -18.98 -11.74 0.95
CA TYR A 246 -19.48 -12.15 2.26
C TYR A 246 -18.43 -12.85 3.12
N LEU A 247 -17.59 -13.72 2.53
CA LEU A 247 -16.48 -14.36 3.24
C LEU A 247 -15.44 -13.35 3.73
N HIS A 248 -15.08 -12.37 2.89
CA HIS A 248 -14.22 -11.26 3.30
C HIS A 248 -14.81 -10.51 4.49
N VAL A 249 -16.10 -10.17 4.45
CA VAL A 249 -16.79 -9.44 5.53
C VAL A 249 -16.76 -10.21 6.85
N ILE A 250 -17.27 -11.45 6.88
CA ILE A 250 -17.44 -12.17 8.15
C ILE A 250 -16.10 -12.59 8.76
N ILE A 251 -15.09 -12.85 7.92
CA ILE A 251 -13.75 -13.22 8.40
C ILE A 251 -13.02 -11.97 8.89
N ALA A 252 -13.08 -10.84 8.18
CA ALA A 252 -12.50 -9.58 8.64
C ALA A 252 -13.01 -9.14 10.01
N GLU A 253 -14.28 -9.44 10.31
CA GLU A 253 -14.92 -9.12 11.60
C GLU A 253 -14.74 -10.18 12.68
N ASP A 254 -14.03 -11.26 12.37
CA ASP A 254 -13.88 -12.42 13.25
C ASP A 254 -15.23 -13.01 13.73
N ASP A 255 -16.25 -12.95 12.86
CA ASP A 255 -17.59 -13.48 13.07
C ASP A 255 -17.63 -14.99 12.78
N VAL A 256 -17.12 -15.74 13.75
CA VAL A 256 -17.09 -17.21 13.72
C VAL A 256 -18.48 -17.84 13.65
N ASP A 257 -19.52 -17.17 14.17
CA ASP A 257 -20.88 -17.71 14.19
C ASP A 257 -21.50 -17.67 12.78
N SER A 258 -21.26 -16.59 12.03
CA SER A 258 -21.60 -16.52 10.61
C SER A 258 -20.78 -17.49 9.76
N LEU A 259 -19.47 -17.62 10.03
CA LEU A 259 -18.61 -18.56 9.32
C LEU A 259 -19.05 -20.02 9.53
N GLN A 260 -19.41 -20.40 10.75
CA GLN A 260 -19.96 -21.73 11.05
C GLN A 260 -21.20 -22.05 10.23
N ARG A 261 -22.11 -21.09 10.07
CA ARG A 261 -23.31 -21.25 9.24
C ARG A 261 -22.96 -21.47 7.76
N VAL A 262 -21.93 -20.80 7.25
CA VAL A 262 -21.45 -20.99 5.86
C VAL A 262 -20.84 -22.38 5.70
N VAL A 263 -19.92 -22.77 6.59
CA VAL A 263 -19.23 -24.06 6.54
C VAL A 263 -20.20 -25.24 6.73
N SER A 264 -21.33 -25.02 7.41
CA SER A 264 -22.36 -26.05 7.60
C SER A 264 -23.26 -26.28 6.38
N LYS A 265 -23.15 -25.48 5.30
CA LYS A 265 -23.92 -25.69 4.08
C LYS A 265 -23.50 -27.01 3.40
N GLU A 266 -24.45 -27.71 2.79
CA GLU A 266 -24.16 -28.93 2.02
C GLU A 266 -23.11 -28.63 0.92
N ASN A 267 -22.12 -29.51 0.78
CA ASN A 267 -21.01 -29.42 -0.19
C ASN A 267 -20.00 -28.28 0.01
N PHE A 268 -20.00 -27.59 1.15
CA PHE A 268 -18.93 -26.63 1.45
C PHE A 268 -17.62 -27.34 1.84
N SER A 269 -16.51 -27.01 1.20
CA SER A 269 -15.19 -27.53 1.54
C SER A 269 -14.52 -26.64 2.58
N ILE A 270 -13.93 -27.20 3.64
CA ILE A 270 -13.18 -26.42 4.62
C ILE A 270 -11.96 -25.69 4.02
N ASP A 271 -11.43 -26.23 2.91
CA ASP A 271 -10.31 -25.68 2.15
C ASP A 271 -10.78 -24.84 0.94
N THR A 272 -12.01 -24.31 0.99
CA THR A 272 -12.55 -23.44 -0.05
C THR A 272 -11.63 -22.23 -0.24
N ARG A 273 -11.37 -21.90 -1.51
CA ARG A 273 -10.68 -20.68 -1.93
C ARG A 273 -11.68 -19.58 -2.18
N VAL A 274 -11.29 -18.37 -1.82
CA VAL A 274 -12.12 -17.17 -1.97
C VAL A 274 -11.74 -16.51 -3.28
N ASP A 275 -12.70 -16.31 -4.18
CA ASP A 275 -12.46 -15.57 -5.42
C ASP A 275 -12.25 -14.08 -5.16
N ILE A 276 -11.68 -13.38 -6.14
CA ILE A 276 -11.41 -11.95 -6.05
C ILE A 276 -12.71 -11.16 -5.78
N SER A 277 -12.64 -10.21 -4.85
CA SER A 277 -13.73 -9.30 -4.50
C SER A 277 -13.29 -7.85 -4.68
N LEU A 278 -14.25 -6.94 -4.84
CA LEU A 278 -14.03 -5.50 -4.82
C LEU A 278 -13.47 -5.00 -3.47
N LEU A 279 -13.54 -5.82 -2.40
CA LEU A 279 -12.98 -5.52 -1.07
C LEU A 279 -11.52 -5.94 -0.89
N CYS A 280 -10.90 -6.62 -1.85
CA CYS A 280 -9.50 -7.02 -1.74
C CYS A 280 -8.62 -5.78 -1.76
N CYS A 281 -8.25 -5.26 -0.58
CA CYS A 281 -7.39 -4.08 -0.44
C CYS A 281 -5.90 -4.41 -0.44
N SER A 282 -5.52 -5.68 -0.53
CA SER A 282 -4.12 -6.13 -0.59
C SER A 282 -3.90 -7.14 -1.71
N GLU A 283 -2.70 -7.15 -2.30
CA GLU A 283 -2.32 -8.09 -3.37
C GLU A 283 -2.43 -9.55 -2.92
N LEU A 284 -2.16 -9.85 -1.63
CA LEU A 284 -2.36 -11.19 -1.07
C LEU A 284 -3.81 -11.67 -1.25
N LEU A 285 -4.79 -10.78 -1.14
CA LEU A 285 -6.21 -11.14 -1.21
C LEU A 285 -6.70 -11.39 -2.64
N VAL A 286 -5.92 -11.05 -3.66
CA VAL A 286 -6.29 -11.19 -5.08
C VAL A 286 -6.00 -12.60 -5.60
N ASN A 287 -5.06 -13.33 -4.97
CA ASN A 287 -4.52 -14.58 -5.49
C ASN A 287 -5.26 -15.85 -5.01
N LYS A 288 -6.58 -15.74 -4.82
CA LYS A 288 -7.48 -16.82 -4.40
C LYS A 288 -7.01 -17.60 -3.14
N PRO A 289 -6.81 -16.91 -2.00
CA PRO A 289 -6.46 -17.57 -0.75
C PRO A 289 -7.56 -18.53 -0.28
N THR A 290 -7.18 -19.55 0.49
CA THR A 290 -8.17 -20.34 1.24
C THR A 290 -8.81 -19.49 2.34
N ILE A 291 -9.98 -19.87 2.83
CA ILE A 291 -10.60 -19.20 3.98
C ILE A 291 -9.72 -19.23 5.24
N LEU A 292 -8.82 -20.22 5.38
CA LEU A 292 -7.83 -20.26 6.45
C LEU A 292 -6.75 -19.18 6.26
N LEU A 293 -6.17 -19.08 5.06
CA LEU A 293 -5.23 -18.00 4.68
C LEU A 293 -5.86 -16.63 4.94
N LEU A 294 -7.11 -16.45 4.50
CA LEU A 294 -7.86 -15.22 4.70
C LEU A 294 -8.02 -14.86 6.18
N SER A 295 -8.35 -15.83 7.04
CA SER A 295 -8.47 -15.61 8.48
C SER A 295 -7.14 -15.25 9.15
N ALA A 296 -6.01 -15.77 8.65
CA ALA A 296 -4.69 -15.41 9.13
C ALA A 296 -4.32 -13.97 8.76
N PHE A 297 -4.59 -13.54 7.53
CA PHE A 297 -4.35 -12.15 7.08
C PHE A 297 -5.18 -11.13 7.85
N TYR A 298 -6.45 -11.40 8.11
CA TYR A 298 -7.27 -10.49 8.91
C TYR A 298 -6.95 -10.56 10.41
N GLY A 299 -6.10 -11.48 10.86
CA GLY A 299 -5.84 -11.71 12.28
C GLY A 299 -7.09 -12.19 13.04
N ALA A 300 -8.05 -12.79 12.32
CA ALA A 300 -9.35 -13.25 12.80
C ALA A 300 -9.20 -14.54 13.60
N ILE A 301 -8.76 -14.41 14.85
CA ILE A 301 -8.32 -15.54 15.68
C ILE A 301 -9.43 -16.55 15.97
N ARG A 302 -10.69 -16.13 16.11
CA ARG A 302 -11.82 -17.04 16.37
C ARG A 302 -12.16 -17.84 15.11
N CYS A 303 -12.24 -17.16 13.96
CA CYS A 303 -12.42 -17.80 12.66
C CYS A 303 -11.27 -18.76 12.34
N PHE A 304 -10.02 -18.33 12.52
CA PHE A 304 -8.82 -19.15 12.31
C PHE A 304 -8.85 -20.42 13.18
N LYS A 305 -9.08 -20.27 14.50
CA LYS A 305 -9.16 -21.42 15.43
C LYS A 305 -10.28 -22.37 15.04
N PHE A 306 -11.44 -21.86 14.63
CA PHE A 306 -12.55 -22.70 14.16
C PHE A 306 -12.16 -23.51 12.92
N LEU A 307 -11.60 -22.88 11.88
CA LEU A 307 -11.19 -23.56 10.65
C LEU A 307 -10.09 -24.59 10.92
N PHE A 308 -9.08 -24.21 11.70
CA PHE A 308 -7.98 -25.08 12.09
C PHE A 308 -8.47 -26.33 12.86
N LEU A 309 -9.37 -26.16 13.83
CA LEU A 309 -9.95 -27.28 14.59
C LEU A 309 -10.86 -28.18 13.74
N ASN A 310 -11.39 -27.67 12.62
CA ASN A 310 -12.12 -28.44 11.63
C ASN A 310 -11.21 -28.97 10.51
N HIS A 311 -9.90 -29.06 10.77
CA HIS A 311 -8.90 -29.68 9.90
C HIS A 311 -8.69 -28.98 8.55
N ALA A 312 -8.89 -27.66 8.49
CA ALA A 312 -8.40 -26.86 7.37
C ALA A 312 -6.88 -27.05 7.20
N SER A 313 -6.41 -27.23 5.97
CA SER A 313 -5.00 -27.49 5.69
C SER A 313 -4.16 -26.21 5.79
N VAL A 314 -3.17 -26.23 6.69
CA VAL A 314 -2.16 -25.16 6.85
C VAL A 314 -1.10 -25.15 5.73
N PHE A 315 -1.07 -26.19 4.89
CA PHE A 315 -0.10 -26.33 3.80
C PHE A 315 -0.64 -25.87 2.44
N ASN A 316 -1.89 -25.41 2.38
CA ASN A 316 -2.44 -24.82 1.17
C ASN A 316 -1.81 -23.43 0.96
N GLU A 317 -1.25 -23.23 -0.23
CA GLU A 317 -0.71 -21.95 -0.69
C GLU A 317 -1.77 -21.16 -1.48
N ASP A 318 -1.59 -19.87 -1.68
CA ASP A 318 -2.38 -19.12 -2.65
C ASP A 318 -2.01 -19.50 -4.10
N LEU A 319 -2.69 -18.91 -5.09
CA LEU A 319 -2.45 -19.19 -6.50
C LEU A 319 -1.56 -18.13 -7.17
N SER A 320 -0.73 -17.43 -6.40
CA SER A 320 0.26 -16.50 -6.94
C SER A 320 1.47 -17.24 -7.51
N ASP A 321 2.25 -16.55 -8.35
CA ASP A 321 3.50 -17.10 -8.91
C ASP A 321 4.54 -17.40 -7.82
N THR A 322 4.51 -16.66 -6.70
CA THR A 322 5.39 -16.89 -5.53
C THR A 322 4.86 -17.97 -4.58
N SER A 323 3.58 -18.37 -4.74
CA SER A 323 2.86 -19.36 -3.94
C SER A 323 2.97 -19.08 -2.44
N ASN A 324 2.34 -17.99 -1.99
CA ASN A 324 2.44 -17.55 -0.60
C ASN A 324 1.78 -18.55 0.35
N THR A 325 2.43 -18.75 1.50
CA THR A 325 2.02 -19.73 2.52
C THR A 325 1.21 -19.08 3.64
N ILE A 326 0.63 -19.91 4.52
CA ILE A 326 -0.06 -19.43 5.73
C ILE A 326 0.82 -18.56 6.64
N ALA A 327 2.14 -18.79 6.63
CA ALA A 327 3.08 -17.98 7.40
C ALA A 327 3.10 -16.52 6.91
N THR A 328 3.13 -16.30 5.59
CA THR A 328 3.09 -14.97 4.97
C THR A 328 1.83 -14.21 5.39
N TYR A 329 0.66 -14.86 5.28
CA TYR A 329 -0.62 -14.26 5.66
C TYR A 329 -0.69 -13.97 7.16
N ALA A 330 -0.22 -14.89 8.01
CA ALA A 330 -0.22 -14.69 9.47
C ALA A 330 0.69 -13.54 9.90
N VAL A 331 1.87 -13.39 9.28
CA VAL A 331 2.78 -12.28 9.58
C VAL A 331 2.18 -10.95 9.10
N ALA A 332 1.65 -10.89 7.88
CA ALA A 332 0.96 -9.70 7.37
C ALA A 332 -0.19 -9.27 8.32
N GLY A 333 -0.99 -10.23 8.77
CA GLY A 333 -2.08 -10.00 9.72
C GLY A 333 -1.65 -9.63 11.14
N GLY A 334 -0.41 -9.92 11.53
CA GLY A 334 0.18 -9.46 12.78
C GLY A 334 -0.34 -10.13 14.05
N ASN A 335 -1.17 -11.17 13.95
CA ASN A 335 -1.73 -11.84 15.12
C ASN A 335 -0.74 -12.87 15.70
N ILE A 336 -0.05 -12.48 16.79
CA ILE A 336 0.98 -13.31 17.44
C ILE A 336 0.45 -14.68 17.92
N GLU A 337 -0.84 -14.79 18.27
CA GLU A 337 -1.42 -16.06 18.69
C GLU A 337 -1.55 -17.02 17.50
N ILE A 338 -1.97 -16.54 16.33
CA ILE A 338 -1.98 -17.34 15.09
C ILE A 338 -0.55 -17.81 14.77
N ILE A 339 0.43 -16.91 14.82
CA ILE A 339 1.84 -17.24 14.56
C ILE A 339 2.34 -18.32 15.53
N ARG A 340 2.03 -18.22 16.81
CA ARG A 340 2.40 -19.23 17.82
C ARG A 340 1.77 -20.60 17.55
N ILE A 341 0.50 -20.65 17.13
CA ILE A 341 -0.16 -21.90 16.73
C ILE A 341 0.59 -22.52 15.54
N LEU A 342 0.91 -21.73 14.51
CA LEU A 342 1.62 -22.22 13.32
C LEU A 342 3.03 -22.72 13.64
N ILE A 343 3.74 -22.09 14.59
CA ILE A 343 5.05 -22.58 15.06
C ILE A 343 4.91 -23.94 15.76
N GLN A 344 3.85 -24.15 16.54
CA GLN A 344 3.57 -25.46 17.17
C GLN A 344 3.31 -26.56 16.13
N GLU A 345 2.73 -26.17 15.00
CA GLU A 345 2.53 -27.05 13.83
C GLU A 345 3.79 -27.16 12.93
N ASN A 346 4.93 -26.66 13.38
CA ASN A 346 6.22 -26.71 12.67
C ASN A 346 6.21 -25.98 11.31
N ILE A 347 5.39 -24.94 11.16
CA ILE A 347 5.41 -24.08 9.97
C ILE A 347 6.69 -23.23 9.95
N ILE A 348 7.28 -23.11 8.76
CA ILE A 348 8.53 -22.37 8.52
C ILE A 348 8.20 -20.91 8.19
N PHE A 349 8.93 -19.98 8.82
CA PHE A 349 8.71 -18.53 8.69
C PHE A 349 9.81 -17.80 7.91
N THR A 350 10.74 -18.50 7.26
CA THR A 350 11.90 -17.88 6.60
C THR A 350 11.52 -16.84 5.55
N GLU A 351 10.54 -17.14 4.68
CA GLU A 351 10.03 -16.16 3.71
C GLU A 351 9.11 -15.12 4.37
N ALA A 352 8.24 -15.57 5.27
CA ALA A 352 7.29 -14.70 5.96
C ALA A 352 7.98 -13.65 6.86
N PHE A 353 9.24 -13.88 7.24
CA PHE A 353 10.06 -12.90 7.94
C PHE A 353 10.17 -11.58 7.16
N PHE A 354 10.34 -11.64 5.85
CA PHE A 354 10.41 -10.42 5.03
C PHE A 354 9.08 -9.69 4.97
N SER A 355 7.96 -10.42 5.01
CA SER A 355 6.63 -9.83 5.15
C SER A 355 6.48 -9.05 6.46
N SER A 356 7.22 -9.38 7.52
CA SER A 356 7.20 -8.55 8.74
C SER A 356 7.80 -7.15 8.50
N ILE A 357 8.73 -7.03 7.55
CA ILE A 357 9.34 -5.75 7.17
C ILE A 357 8.38 -4.98 6.25
N SER A 358 7.91 -5.63 5.17
CA SER A 358 7.01 -5.01 4.18
C SER A 358 5.72 -4.52 4.81
N PHE A 359 5.15 -5.33 5.71
CA PHE A 359 3.98 -4.93 6.48
C PHE A 359 4.35 -4.14 7.73
N HIS A 360 5.56 -3.60 7.96
CA HIS A 360 5.85 -2.80 9.18
C HIS A 360 5.41 -3.47 10.51
N ARG A 361 5.56 -4.79 10.61
CA ARG A 361 5.33 -5.57 11.83
C ARG A 361 6.66 -5.67 12.59
N ASN A 362 7.22 -4.51 12.95
CA ASN A 362 8.57 -4.41 13.51
C ASN A 362 8.72 -5.23 14.80
N ASP A 363 7.69 -5.25 15.65
CA ASP A 363 7.63 -6.12 16.83
C ASP A 363 7.81 -7.61 16.48
N LEU A 364 7.19 -8.08 15.39
CA LEU A 364 7.34 -9.47 14.93
C LEU A 364 8.72 -9.72 14.34
N PHE A 365 9.27 -8.74 13.59
CA PHE A 365 10.63 -8.81 13.06
C PHE A 365 11.63 -9.04 14.20
N TYR A 366 11.62 -8.19 15.23
CA TYR A 366 12.51 -8.35 16.39
C TYR A 366 12.23 -9.64 17.15
N TRP A 367 10.96 -10.00 17.33
CA TRP A 367 10.59 -11.24 18.01
C TRP A 367 11.14 -12.48 17.29
N PHE A 368 11.08 -12.54 15.95
CA PHE A 368 11.67 -13.65 15.19
C PHE A 368 13.18 -13.77 15.37
N LEU A 369 13.89 -12.63 15.43
CA LEU A 369 15.33 -12.59 15.71
C LEU A 369 15.64 -13.07 17.14
N ASP A 370 14.92 -12.55 18.13
CA ASP A 370 15.10 -12.90 19.55
C ASP A 370 14.84 -14.39 19.83
N GLN A 371 13.85 -14.97 19.15
CA GLN A 371 13.54 -16.39 19.25
C GLN A 371 14.48 -17.29 18.42
N ASN A 372 15.45 -16.72 17.70
CA ASN A 372 16.30 -17.43 16.75
C ASN A 372 15.51 -18.25 15.70
N ILE A 373 14.33 -17.77 15.33
CA ILE A 373 13.50 -18.36 14.26
C ILE A 373 14.05 -17.95 12.90
N CYS A 374 14.59 -16.73 12.81
CA CYS A 374 15.16 -16.15 11.61
C CYS A 374 16.50 -15.47 11.91
N HIS A 375 17.25 -15.17 10.84
CA HIS A 375 18.55 -14.51 10.94
C HIS A 375 18.56 -13.19 10.17
N ILE A 376 19.20 -12.17 10.74
CA ILE A 376 19.22 -10.80 10.18
C ILE A 376 19.81 -10.72 8.76
N ASN A 377 20.77 -11.60 8.45
CA ASN A 377 21.45 -11.69 7.15
C ASN A 377 20.86 -12.76 6.22
N GLN A 378 19.71 -13.34 6.56
CA GLN A 378 19.06 -14.29 5.66
C GLN A 378 18.57 -13.59 4.40
N LEU A 379 18.48 -14.36 3.32
CA LEU A 379 17.99 -13.90 2.02
C LEU A 379 16.66 -14.60 1.71
N SER A 380 15.80 -13.94 0.96
CA SER A 380 14.59 -14.55 0.40
C SER A 380 14.94 -15.61 -0.64
N LYS A 381 13.92 -16.32 -1.12
CA LYS A 381 14.05 -17.21 -2.29
C LYS A 381 14.63 -16.52 -3.53
N ASP A 382 14.35 -15.23 -3.69
CA ASP A 382 14.84 -14.38 -4.78
C ASP A 382 16.17 -13.68 -4.45
N GLU A 383 16.88 -14.16 -3.42
CA GLU A 383 18.17 -13.64 -2.97
C GLU A 383 18.13 -12.18 -2.47
N MET A 384 16.94 -11.66 -2.13
CA MET A 384 16.76 -10.31 -1.57
C MET A 384 17.02 -10.30 -0.06
N SER A 385 17.71 -9.26 0.39
CA SER A 385 17.99 -9.03 1.81
C SER A 385 16.90 -8.21 2.51
N SER A 386 16.89 -8.19 3.85
CA SER A 386 16.00 -7.35 4.67
C SER A 386 16.02 -5.87 4.27
N MET A 387 17.15 -5.35 3.78
CA MET A 387 17.25 -3.96 3.32
C MET A 387 16.45 -3.70 2.03
N HIS A 388 16.29 -4.70 1.16
CA HIS A 388 15.45 -4.57 -0.04
C HIS A 388 14.00 -4.37 0.35
N PHE A 389 13.48 -5.21 1.24
CA PHE A 389 12.10 -5.10 1.74
C PHE A 389 11.88 -3.81 2.55
N ALA A 390 12.88 -3.36 3.32
CA ALA A 390 12.79 -2.06 4.01
C ALA A 390 12.77 -0.88 3.03
N ALA A 391 13.52 -0.97 1.93
CA ALA A 391 13.53 0.03 0.87
C ALA A 391 12.24 0.07 0.05
N GLU A 392 11.65 -1.08 -0.25
CA GLU A 392 10.36 -1.17 -0.96
C GLU A 392 9.20 -0.58 -0.13
N SER A 393 9.22 -0.85 1.18
CA SER A 393 8.11 -0.50 2.08
C SER A 393 8.28 0.83 2.83
N ASN A 394 9.37 1.56 2.61
CA ASN A 394 9.79 2.72 3.41
C ASN A 394 9.85 2.43 4.93
N ASN A 395 10.32 1.25 5.33
CA ASN A 395 10.47 0.89 6.74
C ASN A 395 11.80 1.41 7.30
N LEU A 396 11.81 2.71 7.64
CA LEU A 396 12.98 3.43 8.13
C LEU A 396 13.53 2.85 9.43
N GLU A 397 12.66 2.40 10.34
CA GLU A 397 13.08 1.83 11.62
C GLU A 397 13.93 0.57 11.40
N ILE A 398 13.44 -0.37 10.59
CA ILE A 398 14.20 -1.59 10.28
C ILE A 398 15.45 -1.24 9.47
N ALA A 399 15.40 -0.29 8.53
CA ALA A 399 16.58 0.13 7.79
C ALA A 399 17.69 0.69 8.71
N LEU A 400 17.35 1.55 9.68
CA LEU A 400 18.29 2.04 10.69
C LEU A 400 18.85 0.89 11.52
N PHE A 401 17.98 0.00 12.02
CA PHE A 401 18.41 -1.17 12.78
C PHE A 401 19.41 -2.05 12.01
N LEU A 402 19.17 -2.27 10.70
CA LEU A 402 20.07 -3.05 9.84
C LEU A 402 21.45 -2.36 9.69
N VAL A 403 21.47 -1.04 9.51
CA VAL A 403 22.70 -0.24 9.46
C VAL A 403 23.47 -0.34 10.77
N GLU A 404 22.80 -0.11 11.90
CA GLU A 404 23.39 -0.16 13.25
C GLU A 404 23.92 -1.56 13.60
N SER A 405 23.26 -2.60 13.09
CA SER A 405 23.68 -4.00 13.22
C SER A 405 24.84 -4.38 12.30
N GLY A 406 25.32 -3.45 11.45
CA GLY A 406 26.44 -3.67 10.54
C GLY A 406 26.12 -4.62 9.38
N VAL A 407 24.84 -4.72 8.99
CA VAL A 407 24.42 -5.53 7.85
C VAL A 407 24.99 -4.91 6.57
N VAL A 408 25.74 -5.72 5.81
CA VAL A 408 26.30 -5.34 4.52
C VAL A 408 25.45 -5.99 3.43
N PHE A 409 25.08 -5.21 2.42
CA PHE A 409 24.41 -5.69 1.23
C PHE A 409 25.18 -5.26 -0.03
N ASN A 410 24.86 -5.88 -1.15
CA ASN A 410 25.52 -5.63 -2.42
C ASN A 410 24.86 -4.48 -3.17
N PHE A 411 25.64 -3.47 -3.56
CA PHE A 411 25.22 -2.35 -4.40
C PHE A 411 25.44 -2.61 -5.90
N THR A 412 26.03 -3.73 -6.26
CA THR A 412 26.26 -4.16 -7.64
C THR A 412 25.37 -5.34 -7.96
N THR A 413 24.64 -5.23 -9.05
CA THR A 413 23.71 -6.22 -9.56
C THR A 413 24.45 -7.50 -9.92
N ASN A 414 24.17 -8.62 -9.24
CA ASN A 414 24.74 -9.93 -9.57
C ASN A 414 23.78 -11.11 -9.27
N TYR A 415 22.48 -10.85 -9.15
CA TYR A 415 21.49 -11.85 -8.72
C TYR A 415 20.37 -11.96 -9.78
N TYR A 416 20.67 -12.71 -10.84
CA TYR A 416 19.89 -13.00 -12.07
C TYR A 416 19.90 -11.93 -13.20
N VAL A 417 19.21 -12.22 -14.31
CA VAL A 417 19.37 -11.58 -15.64
C VAL A 417 18.13 -10.77 -16.04
N SER A 418 17.01 -10.88 -15.32
CA SER A 418 15.73 -10.34 -15.79
C SER A 418 15.16 -9.14 -15.04
N ASP A 419 15.66 -8.75 -13.86
CA ASP A 419 15.48 -7.41 -13.25
C ASP A 419 16.20 -7.41 -11.88
N ASN A 420 17.40 -6.82 -11.83
CA ASN A 420 18.25 -6.81 -10.63
C ASN A 420 18.11 -5.49 -9.88
N GLU A 421 17.31 -5.48 -8.82
CA GLU A 421 17.04 -4.27 -8.03
C GLU A 421 17.88 -4.26 -6.74
N THR A 422 18.82 -3.33 -6.61
CA THR A 422 19.50 -3.11 -5.32
C THR A 422 18.56 -2.39 -4.34
N PRO A 423 18.83 -2.37 -3.02
CA PRO A 423 17.99 -1.61 -2.09
C PRO A 423 17.94 -0.11 -2.41
N LEU A 424 19.02 0.43 -3.01
CA LEU A 424 19.02 1.82 -3.46
C LEU A 424 18.06 2.01 -4.65
N ASP A 425 18.03 1.07 -5.60
CA ASP A 425 17.15 1.14 -6.77
C ASP A 425 15.68 1.09 -6.32
N LEU A 426 15.32 0.15 -5.44
CA LEU A 426 13.98 0.05 -4.85
C LEU A 426 13.59 1.34 -4.14
N ALA A 427 14.44 1.87 -3.26
CA ALA A 427 14.16 3.11 -2.54
C ALA A 427 13.93 4.29 -3.50
N CYS A 428 14.59 4.31 -4.66
CA CYS A 428 14.36 5.32 -5.69
C CYS A 428 13.05 5.11 -6.45
N THR A 429 12.76 3.87 -6.85
CA THR A 429 11.51 3.48 -7.53
C THR A 429 10.29 3.81 -6.69
N TYR A 430 10.34 3.56 -5.38
CA TYR A 430 9.23 3.75 -4.44
C TYR A 430 9.28 5.09 -3.70
N ASP A 431 10.12 6.04 -4.10
CA ASP A 431 10.18 7.41 -3.55
C ASP A 431 10.41 7.45 -2.02
N CYS A 432 11.25 6.52 -1.53
CA CYS A 432 11.59 6.32 -0.12
C CYS A 432 12.81 7.17 0.26
N ILE A 433 12.67 8.49 0.26
CA ILE A 433 13.78 9.44 0.46
C ILE A 433 14.56 9.19 1.75
N GLY A 434 13.87 8.85 2.86
CA GLY A 434 14.54 8.55 4.13
C GLY A 434 15.47 7.35 4.01
N ILE A 435 15.06 6.28 3.31
CA ILE A 435 15.90 5.11 3.05
C ILE A 435 17.10 5.49 2.17
N VAL A 436 16.88 6.28 1.11
CA VAL A 436 17.97 6.77 0.24
C VAL A 436 19.00 7.55 1.05
N ARG A 437 18.56 8.43 1.95
CA ARG A 437 19.44 9.18 2.87
C ARG A 437 20.19 8.26 3.82
N ILE A 438 19.51 7.29 4.44
CA ILE A 438 20.15 6.29 5.32
C ILE A 438 21.25 5.57 4.56
N ILE A 439 20.96 5.07 3.36
CA ILE A 439 21.92 4.33 2.53
C ILE A 439 23.13 5.20 2.17
N CYS A 440 22.89 6.40 1.62
CA CYS A 440 23.96 7.26 1.12
C CYS A 440 24.93 7.69 2.23
N HIS A 441 24.42 7.95 3.44
CA HIS A 441 25.25 8.40 4.57
C HIS A 441 25.90 7.25 5.34
N SER A 442 25.27 6.08 5.36
CA SER A 442 25.77 4.94 6.15
C SER A 442 26.78 4.09 5.40
N TYR A 443 26.76 4.11 4.06
CA TYR A 443 27.63 3.28 3.23
C TYR A 443 28.58 4.12 2.37
N PRO A 444 29.88 4.26 2.75
CA PRO A 444 30.81 5.19 2.10
C PRO A 444 31.35 4.71 0.74
N LYS A 445 30.97 3.51 0.27
CA LYS A 445 31.52 2.89 -0.95
C LYS A 445 30.43 2.44 -1.92
N ILE A 446 29.47 3.31 -2.18
CA ILE A 446 28.45 3.07 -3.20
C ILE A 446 29.07 3.28 -4.60
N PRO A 447 29.00 2.29 -5.51
CA PRO A 447 29.48 2.42 -6.88
C PRO A 447 28.71 3.50 -7.67
N LYS A 448 29.40 4.18 -8.59
CA LYS A 448 28.77 5.13 -9.53
C LYS A 448 27.56 4.52 -10.26
N VAL A 449 27.69 3.27 -10.72
CA VAL A 449 26.63 2.60 -11.49
C VAL A 449 25.32 2.49 -10.71
N SER A 450 25.39 2.32 -9.39
CA SER A 450 24.23 2.25 -8.50
C SER A 450 23.54 3.61 -8.37
N PHE A 451 24.30 4.70 -8.30
CA PHE A 451 23.71 6.05 -8.32
C PHE A 451 23.04 6.36 -9.66
N VAL A 452 23.67 5.99 -10.78
CA VAL A 452 23.09 6.18 -12.11
C VAL A 452 21.79 5.36 -12.25
N ALA A 453 21.79 4.09 -11.81
CA ALA A 453 20.59 3.25 -11.81
C ALA A 453 19.46 3.87 -10.96
N GLY A 454 19.75 4.25 -9.72
CA GLY A 454 18.78 4.92 -8.84
C GLY A 454 18.22 6.23 -9.41
N LEU A 455 19.06 7.05 -10.06
CA LEU A 455 18.62 8.27 -10.75
C LEU A 455 17.65 7.96 -11.91
N LEU A 456 17.92 6.91 -12.70
CA LEU A 456 17.03 6.48 -13.78
C LEU A 456 15.69 5.94 -13.25
N GLN A 457 15.71 5.23 -12.12
CA GLN A 457 14.49 4.79 -11.45
C GLN A 457 13.67 5.96 -10.91
N ALA A 458 14.32 6.94 -10.25
CA ALA A 458 13.66 8.14 -9.77
C ALA A 458 13.02 8.95 -10.91
N ILE A 459 13.65 9.00 -12.10
CA ILE A 459 13.05 9.60 -13.31
C ILE A 459 11.84 8.81 -13.79
N SER A 460 11.93 7.48 -13.81
CA SER A 460 10.87 6.60 -14.31
C SER A 460 9.63 6.62 -13.43
N SER A 461 9.82 6.71 -12.11
CA SER A 461 8.75 6.81 -11.11
C SER A 461 8.32 8.24 -10.78
N ASN A 462 8.98 9.26 -11.35
CA ASN A 462 8.79 10.67 -11.02
C ASN A 462 8.99 11.00 -9.52
N SER A 463 9.98 10.34 -8.89
CA SER A 463 10.42 10.52 -7.50
C SER A 463 11.29 11.78 -7.38
N VAL A 464 10.68 12.96 -7.47
CA VAL A 464 11.39 14.26 -7.62
C VAL A 464 12.35 14.54 -6.47
N GLU A 465 11.93 14.30 -5.22
CA GLU A 465 12.74 14.62 -4.04
C GLU A 465 13.93 13.66 -3.89
N VAL A 466 13.75 12.37 -4.22
CA VAL A 466 14.85 11.42 -4.34
C VAL A 466 15.83 11.85 -5.43
N PHE A 467 15.33 12.25 -6.60
CA PHE A 467 16.18 12.68 -7.71
C PHE A 467 17.02 13.90 -7.33
N LYS A 468 16.42 14.92 -6.72
CA LYS A 468 17.13 16.12 -6.22
C LYS A 468 18.25 15.75 -5.26
N PHE A 469 17.94 14.96 -4.24
CA PHE A 469 18.92 14.54 -3.23
C PHE A 469 20.07 13.76 -3.86
N LEU A 470 19.78 12.76 -4.71
CA LEU A 470 20.82 11.96 -5.34
C LEU A 470 21.71 12.78 -6.27
N ILE A 471 21.15 13.71 -7.04
CA ILE A 471 21.94 14.63 -7.87
C ILE A 471 22.90 15.43 -6.99
N GLU A 472 22.42 16.04 -5.90
CA GLU A 472 23.29 16.80 -4.99
C GLU A 472 24.40 15.92 -4.40
N PHE A 473 24.07 14.66 -4.05
CA PHE A 473 25.01 13.72 -3.45
C PHE A 473 26.08 13.22 -4.43
N CYS A 474 25.70 12.86 -5.67
CA CYS A 474 26.58 12.16 -6.61
C CYS A 474 27.05 13.01 -7.81
N LYS A 475 26.65 14.28 -7.94
CA LYS A 475 27.02 15.17 -9.07
C LYS A 475 28.50 15.08 -9.48
N PRO A 476 29.50 15.06 -8.56
CA PRO A 476 30.91 14.98 -8.95
C PRO A 476 31.31 13.67 -9.66
N MET A 477 30.46 12.63 -9.60
CA MET A 477 30.70 11.31 -10.19
C MET A 477 30.08 11.17 -11.59
N LEU A 478 29.17 12.06 -11.97
CA LEU A 478 28.41 11.97 -13.20
C LEU A 478 29.21 12.47 -14.41
N GLU A 479 28.98 11.85 -15.56
CA GLU A 479 29.54 12.23 -16.86
C GLU A 479 28.42 12.71 -17.80
N HIS A 480 28.78 13.46 -18.84
CA HIS A 480 27.84 13.94 -19.87
C HIS A 480 26.91 12.84 -20.42
N LYS A 481 27.46 11.65 -20.69
CA LYS A 481 26.69 10.50 -21.20
C LYS A 481 25.60 10.02 -20.22
N ASP A 482 25.83 10.18 -18.92
CA ASP A 482 24.87 9.79 -17.88
C ASP A 482 23.69 10.78 -17.91
N VAL A 483 23.97 12.07 -18.07
CA VAL A 483 22.95 13.14 -18.20
C VAL A 483 22.14 13.00 -19.48
N GLU A 484 22.78 12.66 -20.61
CA GLU A 484 22.08 12.35 -21.86
C GLU A 484 21.13 11.17 -21.69
N ASN A 485 21.59 10.08 -21.08
CA ASN A 485 20.75 8.90 -20.81
C ASN A 485 19.56 9.23 -19.88
N MET A 486 19.77 10.09 -18.88
CA MET A 486 18.70 10.58 -18.01
C MET A 486 17.66 11.42 -18.79
N LYS A 487 18.10 12.29 -19.70
CA LYS A 487 17.19 13.06 -20.56
C LYS A 487 16.40 12.17 -21.52
N ASP A 488 17.05 11.17 -22.11
CA ASP A 488 16.40 10.19 -22.99
C ASP A 488 15.36 9.35 -22.22
N THR A 489 15.69 8.91 -21.00
CA THR A 489 14.77 8.17 -20.12
C THR A 489 13.58 9.04 -19.73
N HIS A 490 13.82 10.29 -19.33
CA HIS A 490 12.74 11.26 -19.03
C HIS A 490 11.81 11.42 -20.23
N GLN A 491 12.34 11.61 -21.44
CA GLN A 491 11.51 11.73 -22.64
C GLN A 491 10.61 10.50 -22.90
N LYS A 492 11.07 9.29 -22.52
CA LYS A 492 10.31 8.04 -22.68
C LYS A 492 9.27 7.84 -21.56
N SER A 493 9.59 8.15 -20.31
CA SER A 493 8.74 7.85 -19.15
C SER A 493 7.62 8.88 -18.90
N VAL A 494 7.73 10.07 -19.48
CA VAL A 494 6.97 11.27 -19.05
C VAL A 494 5.57 11.43 -19.67
N ALA A 495 5.12 10.50 -20.50
CA ALA A 495 3.77 10.56 -21.09
C ALA A 495 2.63 10.58 -20.04
N GLN A 496 2.93 10.31 -18.77
CA GLN A 496 1.93 10.02 -17.73
C GLN A 496 1.84 11.02 -16.56
N PHE A 497 2.86 11.84 -16.34
CA PHE A 497 2.92 12.73 -15.17
C PHE A 497 2.69 14.19 -15.56
N SER A 498 1.75 14.87 -14.90
CA SER A 498 1.51 16.31 -15.10
C SER A 498 2.64 17.19 -14.56
N ASP A 499 3.42 16.68 -13.60
CA ASP A 499 4.37 17.45 -12.79
C ASP A 499 5.84 17.11 -13.11
N SER A 500 6.06 16.39 -14.22
CA SER A 500 7.36 15.92 -14.74
C SER A 500 8.36 17.02 -15.11
N HIS A 501 7.95 18.29 -15.05
CA HIS A 501 8.77 19.42 -15.44
C HIS A 501 9.92 19.66 -14.45
N ASP A 502 9.75 19.32 -13.17
CA ASP A 502 10.76 19.58 -12.14
C ASP A 502 12.07 18.82 -12.42
N ILE A 503 11.98 17.52 -12.72
CA ILE A 503 13.14 16.69 -13.08
C ILE A 503 13.80 17.20 -14.35
N LEU A 504 13.01 17.58 -15.37
CA LEU A 504 13.54 18.10 -16.63
C LEU A 504 14.29 19.42 -16.43
N ASN A 505 13.75 20.31 -15.59
CA ASN A 505 14.38 21.58 -15.26
C ASN A 505 15.73 21.34 -14.59
N ILE A 506 15.79 20.43 -13.60
CA ILE A 506 17.06 20.05 -12.94
C ILE A 506 18.05 19.49 -13.98
N LEU A 507 17.62 18.57 -14.84
CA LEU A 507 18.46 17.99 -15.90
C LEU A 507 19.00 19.03 -16.89
N ASN A 508 18.25 20.10 -17.15
CA ASN A 508 18.68 21.19 -18.04
C ASN A 508 19.65 22.16 -17.36
N GLU A 509 19.61 22.26 -16.04
CA GLU A 509 20.52 23.09 -15.23
C GLU A 509 21.83 22.37 -14.85
N LEU A 510 21.93 21.05 -15.10
CA LEU A 510 23.16 20.29 -14.94
C LEU A 510 24.20 20.68 -16.00
N ASP A 511 25.10 21.58 -15.62
CA ASP A 511 26.27 21.98 -16.41
C ASP A 511 27.42 20.93 -16.23
N ILE A 512 27.32 19.80 -16.93
CA ILE A 512 28.25 18.64 -16.86
C ILE A 512 28.80 18.30 -18.24
#